data_AF-A0A0C9VNE8-F1
#
_entry.id   AF-A0A0C9VNE8-F1
#
_cell.length_a   1.000
_cell.length_b   1.000
_cell.length_c   1.000
_cell.angle_alpha   90.00
_cell.angle_beta   90.00
_cell.angle_gamma   90.00
#
_symmetry.space_group_name_H-M   'P 1'
#
loop_
_entity.id
_entity.type
_entity.pdbx_description
1 polymer ?
#
loop_
_entity_poly.entity_id
_entity_poly.type
_entity_poly.pdbx_seq_one_letter_code
_entity_poly.pdbx_strand_id
1 'polypeptide(L)'
;MRCEFFDKTAWAVMDGSKQVVDAMRELVAMGRCRKTGRLEVIWHDHQRFVMEVESRATADLSAADTRLPQLLELNSKGVEIPADLEERIRAECEVIQCTLNEQLEDLTMRMDSIQKRTAWTKNGLPKLTPEVLPVAAQGTKRKGDNEGDRAEGSKKKKKKKVVETEEESTMRIEKFVFLN
;
A
#
# COMPACT_ATOMS: atom_id res chain seq x y z
N MET A 1 -28.34 61.29 -21.73
CA MET A 1 -27.73 60.99 -20.42
C MET A 1 -27.50 59.49 -20.35
N ARG A 2 -26.25 59.01 -20.42
CA ARG A 2 -25.94 57.60 -20.14
C ARG A 2 -25.77 57.46 -18.63
N CYS A 3 -26.43 56.48 -18.06
CA CYS A 3 -26.59 56.36 -16.62
C CYS A 3 -25.43 55.52 -16.06
N GLU A 4 -24.30 56.17 -15.78
CA GLU A 4 -23.05 55.57 -15.26
C GLU A 4 -23.24 54.74 -13.98
N PHE A 5 -24.33 54.99 -13.26
CA PHE A 5 -24.71 54.23 -12.08
C PHE A 5 -25.08 52.78 -12.41
N PHE A 6 -25.80 52.53 -13.51
CA PHE A 6 -26.17 51.17 -13.93
C PHE A 6 -24.94 50.36 -14.35
N ASP A 7 -23.94 50.97 -14.98
CA ASP A 7 -22.70 50.28 -15.39
C ASP A 7 -21.91 49.78 -14.18
N LYS A 8 -21.82 50.58 -13.11
CA LYS A 8 -21.12 50.19 -11.86
C LYS A 8 -21.86 49.07 -11.13
N THR A 9 -23.18 49.16 -11.02
CA THR A 9 -23.98 48.11 -10.39
C THR A 9 -23.95 46.82 -11.20
N ALA A 10 -24.05 46.90 -12.53
CA ALA A 10 -23.95 45.74 -13.40
C ALA A 10 -22.58 45.03 -13.26
N TRP A 11 -21.49 45.80 -13.20
CA TRP A 11 -20.14 45.25 -12.99
C TRP A 11 -20.01 44.56 -11.63
N ALA A 12 -20.50 45.18 -10.55
CA ALA A 12 -20.48 44.59 -9.21
C ALA A 12 -21.31 43.30 -9.14
N VAL A 13 -22.48 43.25 -9.80
CA VAL A 13 -23.31 42.04 -9.88
C VAL A 13 -22.60 40.94 -10.66
N MET A 14 -21.96 41.26 -11.78
CA MET A 14 -21.19 40.28 -12.55
C MET A 14 -19.99 39.74 -11.78
N ASP A 15 -19.23 40.62 -11.12
CA ASP A 15 -18.06 40.22 -10.33
C ASP A 15 -18.49 39.36 -9.13
N GLY A 16 -19.52 39.78 -8.40
CA GLY A 16 -20.11 38.98 -7.31
C GLY A 16 -20.62 37.63 -7.80
N SER A 17 -21.31 37.57 -8.96
CA SER A 17 -21.78 36.32 -9.55
C SER A 17 -20.63 35.39 -9.94
N LYS A 18 -19.54 35.95 -10.49
CA LYS A 18 -18.32 35.20 -10.80
C LYS A 18 -17.69 34.61 -9.54
N GLN A 19 -17.56 35.40 -8.48
CA GLN A 19 -17.03 34.92 -7.20
C GLN A 19 -17.87 33.77 -6.63
N VAL A 20 -19.21 33.84 -6.73
CA VAL A 20 -20.10 32.74 -6.31
C VAL A 20 -19.87 31.48 -7.14
N VAL A 21 -19.77 31.60 -8.47
CA VAL A 21 -19.51 30.45 -9.36
C VAL A 21 -18.14 29.82 -9.07
N ASP A 22 -17.11 30.63 -8.85
CA ASP A 22 -15.77 30.15 -8.53
C ASP A 22 -15.74 29.45 -7.16
N ALA A 23 -16.39 30.02 -6.14
CA ALA A 23 -16.53 29.38 -4.83
C ALA A 23 -17.31 28.05 -4.90
N MET A 24 -18.39 27.98 -5.70
CA MET A 24 -19.12 26.73 -5.94
C MET A 24 -18.23 25.68 -6.62
N ARG A 25 -17.43 26.07 -7.62
CA ARG A 25 -16.48 25.16 -8.29
C ARG A 25 -15.45 24.62 -7.31
N GLU A 26 -14.88 25.46 -6.45
CA GLU A 26 -13.92 25.06 -5.43
C GLU A 26 -14.55 24.12 -4.40
N LEU A 27 -15.77 24.42 -3.95
CA LEU A 27 -16.53 23.55 -3.03
C LEU A 27 -16.73 22.15 -3.62
N VAL A 28 -17.13 22.06 -4.88
CA VAL A 28 -17.28 20.77 -5.58
C VAL A 28 -15.93 20.06 -5.70
N ALA A 29 -14.84 20.78 -6.00
CA ALA A 29 -13.49 20.22 -6.07
C ALA A 29 -13.05 19.64 -4.72
N MET A 30 -13.20 20.39 -3.62
CA MET A 30 -12.93 19.90 -2.27
C MET A 30 -13.77 18.66 -1.92
N GLY A 31 -15.05 18.67 -2.30
CA GLY A 31 -15.94 17.52 -2.13
C GLY A 31 -15.44 16.27 -2.85
N ARG A 32 -14.92 16.41 -4.07
CA ARG A 32 -14.29 15.30 -4.81
C ARG A 32 -13.00 14.84 -4.13
N CYS A 33 -12.11 15.74 -3.75
CA CYS A 33 -10.85 15.40 -3.07
C CYS A 33 -11.11 14.61 -1.77
N ARG A 34 -12.08 15.04 -0.96
CA ARG A 34 -12.46 14.32 0.28
C ARG A 34 -13.00 12.92 -0.01
N LYS A 35 -13.80 12.75 -1.07
CA LYS A 35 -14.32 11.43 -1.48
C LYS A 35 -13.19 10.51 -1.93
N THR A 36 -12.27 11.01 -2.77
CA THR A 36 -11.09 10.25 -3.21
C THR A 36 -10.23 9.83 -2.03
N GLY A 37 -9.90 10.75 -1.12
CA GLY A 37 -9.10 10.41 0.08
C GLY A 37 -9.79 9.39 1.00
N ARG A 38 -11.13 9.42 1.12
CA ARG A 38 -11.87 8.37 1.86
C ARG A 38 -11.78 7.01 1.18
N LEU A 39 -11.94 6.97 -0.14
CA LEU A 39 -11.80 5.74 -0.91
C LEU A 39 -10.38 5.18 -0.80
N GLU A 40 -9.38 6.05 -0.62
CA GLU A 40 -7.99 5.65 -0.45
C GLU A 40 -7.72 4.90 0.85
N VAL A 41 -8.22 5.43 1.95
CA VAL A 41 -8.16 4.73 3.24
C VAL A 41 -8.84 3.37 3.15
N ILE A 42 -10.04 3.32 2.56
CA ILE A 42 -10.80 2.07 2.40
C ILE A 42 -10.01 1.06 1.56
N TRP A 43 -9.39 1.49 0.45
CA TRP A 43 -8.57 0.59 -0.37
C TRP A 43 -7.41 -0.02 0.42
N HIS A 44 -6.69 0.80 1.21
CA HIS A 44 -5.59 0.32 2.04
C HIS A 44 -6.05 -0.62 3.16
N ASP A 45 -7.22 -0.38 3.73
CA ASP A 45 -7.81 -1.30 4.70
C ASP A 45 -8.12 -2.65 4.04
N HIS A 46 -8.70 -2.67 2.83
CA HIS A 46 -8.93 -3.91 2.09
C HIS A 46 -7.62 -4.65 1.78
N GLN A 47 -6.57 -3.92 1.40
CA GLN A 47 -5.24 -4.51 1.18
C GLN A 47 -4.69 -5.16 2.45
N ARG A 48 -4.85 -4.52 3.61
CA ARG A 48 -4.46 -5.11 4.90
C ARG A 48 -5.27 -6.37 5.19
N PHE A 49 -6.58 -6.34 4.95
CA PHE A 49 -7.45 -7.51 5.16
C PHE A 49 -7.07 -8.69 4.26
N VAL A 50 -6.66 -8.45 3.01
CA VAL A 50 -6.12 -9.50 2.13
C VAL A 50 -4.95 -10.20 2.81
N MET A 51 -3.95 -9.45 3.28
CA MET A 51 -2.79 -10.03 3.95
C MET A 51 -3.17 -10.81 5.21
N GLU A 52 -4.12 -10.30 6.00
CA GLU A 52 -4.59 -10.94 7.22
C GLU A 52 -5.28 -12.29 6.92
N VAL A 53 -6.21 -12.29 5.95
CA VAL A 53 -6.94 -13.49 5.52
C VAL A 53 -5.98 -14.54 4.96
N GLU A 54 -5.03 -14.16 4.10
CA GLU A 54 -4.01 -15.07 3.57
C GLU A 54 -3.15 -15.67 4.69
N SER A 55 -2.71 -14.83 5.63
CA SER A 55 -1.87 -15.28 6.76
C SER A 55 -2.60 -16.29 7.64
N ARG A 56 -3.89 -16.04 7.89
CA ARG A 56 -4.74 -16.94 8.67
C ARG A 56 -4.98 -18.25 7.94
N ALA A 57 -5.36 -18.20 6.66
CA ALA A 57 -5.57 -19.41 5.86
C ALA A 57 -4.29 -20.25 5.76
N THR A 58 -3.13 -19.61 5.64
CA THR A 58 -1.83 -20.29 5.66
C THR A 58 -1.57 -20.99 7.00
N ALA A 59 -1.87 -20.32 8.11
CA ALA A 59 -1.72 -20.91 9.45
C ALA A 59 -2.69 -22.10 9.66
N ASP A 60 -3.94 -21.95 9.24
CA ASP A 60 -4.97 -22.97 9.37
C ASP A 60 -4.64 -24.20 8.48
N LEU A 61 -4.20 -23.98 7.24
CA LEU A 61 -3.73 -25.05 6.36
C LEU A 61 -2.49 -25.75 6.92
N SER A 62 -1.50 -25.00 7.41
CA SER A 62 -0.33 -25.59 8.05
C SER A 62 -0.71 -26.42 9.28
N ALA A 63 -1.66 -25.95 10.09
CA ALA A 63 -2.15 -26.71 11.23
C ALA A 63 -2.82 -28.01 10.79
N ALA A 64 -3.65 -28.00 9.74
CA ALA A 64 -4.26 -29.21 9.19
C ALA A 64 -3.22 -30.17 8.58
N ASP A 65 -2.25 -29.63 7.83
CA ASP A 65 -1.18 -30.40 7.20
C ASP A 65 -0.28 -31.10 8.22
N THR A 66 -0.05 -30.51 9.40
CA THR A 66 0.74 -31.17 10.46
C THR A 66 0.02 -32.35 11.11
N ARG A 67 -1.32 -32.41 11.03
CA ARG A 67 -2.09 -33.52 11.61
C ARG A 67 -1.93 -34.81 10.83
N LEU A 68 -1.81 -34.75 9.50
CA LEU A 68 -1.71 -35.95 8.67
C LEU A 68 -0.41 -36.76 8.95
N PRO A 69 0.79 -36.16 9.04
CA PRO A 69 1.99 -36.86 9.50
C PRO A 69 1.87 -37.41 10.93
N GLN A 70 1.19 -36.70 11.84
CA GLN A 70 0.97 -37.19 13.20
C GLN A 70 0.09 -38.46 13.20
N LEU A 71 -0.92 -38.52 12.34
CA LEU A 71 -1.69 -39.73 12.12
C LEU A 71 -0.80 -40.85 11.59
N LEU A 72 -0.02 -40.62 10.54
CA LEU A 72 0.88 -41.67 10.01
C LEU A 72 1.87 -42.20 11.07
N GLU A 73 2.39 -41.33 11.94
CA GLU A 73 3.24 -41.73 13.06
C GLU A 73 2.49 -42.63 14.05
N LEU A 74 1.25 -42.28 14.42
CA LEU A 74 0.41 -43.10 15.30
C LEU A 74 0.08 -44.47 14.68
N ASN A 75 -0.20 -44.50 13.37
CA ASN A 75 -0.44 -45.74 12.63
C ASN A 75 0.79 -46.66 12.70
N SER A 76 1.99 -46.09 12.52
CA SER A 76 3.25 -46.86 12.65
C SER A 76 3.48 -47.44 14.05
N LYS A 77 2.87 -46.85 15.09
CA LYS A 77 2.91 -47.34 16.48
C LYS A 77 1.82 -48.36 16.79
N GLY A 78 1.05 -48.79 15.79
CA GLY A 78 -0.03 -49.78 15.92
C GLY A 78 -1.35 -49.21 16.41
N VAL A 79 -1.54 -47.88 16.38
CA VAL A 79 -2.84 -47.25 16.66
C VAL A 79 -3.69 -47.29 15.39
N GLU A 80 -4.85 -47.93 15.47
CA GLU A 80 -5.80 -47.94 14.35
C GLU A 80 -6.38 -46.53 14.14
N ILE A 81 -6.25 -46.03 12.91
CA ILE A 81 -6.71 -44.69 12.54
C ILE A 81 -8.01 -44.81 11.76
N PRO A 82 -9.08 -44.15 12.23
CA PRO A 82 -10.33 -44.11 11.49
C PRO A 82 -10.16 -43.41 10.13
N ALA A 83 -10.58 -44.06 9.04
CA ALA A 83 -10.46 -43.51 7.69
C ALA A 83 -11.28 -42.22 7.50
N ASP A 84 -12.38 -42.08 8.22
CA ASP A 84 -13.22 -40.87 8.26
C ASP A 84 -12.46 -39.66 8.82
N LEU A 85 -11.44 -39.87 9.67
CA LEU A 85 -10.62 -38.78 10.20
C LEU A 85 -9.72 -38.17 9.12
N GLU A 86 -9.11 -38.99 8.27
CA GLU A 86 -8.29 -38.51 7.15
C GLU A 86 -9.15 -37.80 6.10
N GLU A 87 -10.35 -38.33 5.81
CA GLU A 87 -11.33 -37.66 4.95
C GLU A 87 -11.75 -36.30 5.52
N ARG A 88 -11.99 -36.23 6.84
CA ARG A 88 -12.36 -34.97 7.50
C ARG A 88 -11.25 -33.91 7.46
N ILE A 89 -9.98 -34.30 7.63
CA ILE A 89 -8.85 -33.36 7.52
C ILE A 89 -8.75 -32.81 6.09
N ARG A 90 -8.91 -33.66 5.07
CA ARG A 90 -8.93 -33.21 3.67
C ARG A 90 -10.09 -32.25 3.40
N ALA A 91 -11.29 -32.58 3.86
CA ALA A 91 -12.45 -31.70 3.73
C ALA A 91 -12.26 -30.36 4.47
N GLU A 92 -11.60 -30.35 5.63
CA GLU A 92 -11.24 -29.13 6.36
C GLU A 92 -10.30 -28.25 5.52
N CYS A 93 -9.25 -28.83 4.93
CA CYS A 93 -8.35 -28.09 4.02
C CYS A 93 -9.09 -27.50 2.82
N GLU A 94 -9.98 -28.27 2.19
CA GLU A 94 -10.80 -27.80 1.07
C GLU A 94 -11.68 -26.62 1.49
N VAL A 95 -12.33 -26.69 2.66
CA VAL A 95 -13.15 -25.60 3.20
C VAL A 95 -12.32 -24.34 3.44
N ILE A 96 -11.11 -24.47 3.99
CA ILE A 96 -10.21 -23.33 4.20
C ILE A 96 -9.84 -22.68 2.87
N GLN A 97 -9.48 -23.48 1.86
CA GLN A 97 -9.13 -22.98 0.52
C GLN A 97 -10.32 -22.32 -0.18
N CYS A 98 -11.50 -22.91 -0.14
CA CYS A 98 -12.71 -22.33 -0.70
C CYS A 98 -13.03 -20.98 -0.04
N THR A 99 -12.99 -20.93 1.30
CA THR A 99 -13.25 -19.69 2.05
C THR A 99 -12.23 -18.60 1.72
N LEU A 100 -10.94 -18.95 1.65
CA LEU A 100 -9.88 -18.02 1.25
C LEU A 100 -10.18 -17.42 -0.13
N ASN A 101 -10.49 -18.26 -1.11
CA ASN A 101 -10.76 -17.81 -2.48
C ASN A 101 -11.97 -16.88 -2.54
N GLU A 102 -13.08 -17.24 -1.90
CA GLU A 102 -14.28 -16.40 -1.84
C GLU A 102 -14.00 -15.02 -1.22
N GLN A 103 -13.22 -14.99 -0.12
CA GLN A 103 -12.85 -13.75 0.54
C GLN A 103 -11.91 -12.90 -0.30
N LEU A 104 -10.91 -13.51 -0.96
CA LEU A 104 -9.99 -12.80 -1.84
C LEU A 104 -10.69 -12.25 -3.09
N GLU A 105 -11.66 -12.97 -3.64
CA GLU A 105 -12.44 -12.50 -4.78
C GLU A 105 -13.30 -11.28 -4.42
N ASP A 106 -14.03 -11.32 -3.30
CA ASP A 106 -14.82 -10.16 -2.82
C ASP A 106 -13.93 -8.94 -2.52
N LEU A 107 -12.82 -9.14 -1.80
CA LEU A 107 -11.88 -8.05 -1.48
C LEU A 107 -11.26 -7.45 -2.74
N THR A 108 -10.80 -8.29 -3.67
CA THR A 108 -10.19 -7.86 -4.93
C THR A 108 -11.20 -7.12 -5.80
N MET A 109 -12.46 -7.59 -5.86
CA MET A 109 -13.53 -6.93 -6.61
C MET A 109 -13.86 -5.54 -6.04
N ARG A 110 -13.91 -5.41 -4.71
CA ARG A 110 -14.14 -4.11 -4.03
C ARG A 110 -12.99 -3.16 -4.26
N MET A 111 -11.77 -3.66 -4.14
CA MET A 111 -10.55 -2.95 -4.49
C MET A 111 -10.67 -2.43 -5.93
N ASP A 112 -10.75 -3.30 -6.94
CA ASP A 112 -10.86 -2.90 -8.35
C ASP A 112 -11.94 -1.84 -8.61
N SER A 113 -13.08 -1.96 -7.94
CA SER A 113 -14.16 -0.98 -8.01
C SER A 113 -13.76 0.41 -7.50
N ILE A 114 -13.00 0.47 -6.41
CA ILE A 114 -12.42 1.71 -5.89
C ILE A 114 -11.40 2.28 -6.89
N GLN A 115 -10.47 1.46 -7.37
CA GLN A 115 -9.44 1.89 -8.33
C GLN A 115 -10.02 2.45 -9.62
N LYS A 116 -11.11 1.85 -10.13
CA LYS A 116 -11.86 2.35 -11.29
C LYS A 116 -12.51 3.70 -11.03
N ARG A 117 -13.05 3.93 -9.83
CA ARG A 117 -13.71 5.19 -9.45
C ARG A 117 -12.72 6.34 -9.20
N THR A 118 -11.51 6.03 -8.76
CA THR A 118 -10.48 7.04 -8.45
C THR A 118 -9.54 7.33 -9.62
N ALA A 119 -9.65 6.59 -10.73
CA ALA A 119 -8.81 6.72 -11.92
C ALA A 119 -7.28 6.62 -11.62
N TRP A 120 -6.91 5.88 -10.57
CA TRP A 120 -5.51 5.67 -10.16
C TRP A 120 -4.64 4.89 -11.16
N THR A 121 -5.21 4.54 -12.31
CA THR A 121 -4.68 3.64 -13.34
C THR A 121 -3.36 4.03 -14.00
N LYS A 122 -2.76 5.21 -13.71
CA LYS A 122 -1.55 5.65 -14.44
C LYS A 122 -0.36 6.10 -13.60
N ASN A 123 -0.51 6.78 -12.45
CA ASN A 123 0.64 7.38 -11.75
C ASN A 123 0.59 7.32 -10.21
N GLY A 124 -0.42 6.68 -9.60
CA GLY A 124 -0.69 6.83 -8.16
C GLY A 124 -1.15 5.56 -7.48
N LEU A 125 -0.92 4.38 -8.07
CA LEU A 125 -1.23 3.12 -7.40
C LEU A 125 -0.32 3.02 -6.15
N PRO A 126 -0.87 2.90 -4.94
CA PRO A 126 -0.05 2.62 -3.77
C PRO A 126 0.62 1.26 -3.99
N LYS A 127 1.96 1.22 -3.87
CA LYS A 127 2.73 -0.01 -4.10
C LYS A 127 2.26 -1.09 -3.13
N LEU A 128 2.06 -2.29 -3.66
CA LEU A 128 1.58 -3.45 -2.90
C LEU A 128 2.63 -3.98 -1.90
N THR A 129 3.89 -3.57 -2.04
CA THR A 129 5.00 -3.92 -1.16
C THR A 129 5.14 -2.90 -0.03
N PRO A 130 5.16 -3.32 1.25
CA PRO A 130 5.64 -2.48 2.33
C PRO A 130 7.11 -2.13 2.06
N GLU A 131 7.39 -0.85 1.86
CA GLU A 131 8.77 -0.36 1.86
C GLU A 131 9.31 -0.50 3.29
N VAL A 132 10.04 -1.58 3.53
CA VAL A 132 10.76 -1.81 4.78
C VAL A 132 11.78 -0.68 4.93
N LEU A 133 11.43 0.33 5.73
CA LEU A 133 12.36 1.36 6.18
C LEU A 133 13.54 0.66 6.87
N PRO A 134 14.79 0.88 6.43
CA PRO A 134 15.94 0.29 7.10
C PRO A 134 16.00 0.86 8.52
N VAL A 135 15.84 -0.01 9.51
CA VAL A 135 16.20 0.27 10.89
C VAL A 135 17.65 0.72 10.89
N ALA A 136 17.88 1.99 11.23
CA ALA A 136 19.21 2.56 11.35
C ALA A 136 19.99 1.74 12.38
N ALA A 137 20.94 0.94 11.91
CA ALA A 137 21.90 0.25 12.75
C ALA A 137 22.71 1.30 13.51
N GLN A 138 22.37 1.47 14.79
CA GLN A 138 23.03 2.35 15.72
C GLN A 138 24.44 1.79 15.99
N GLY A 139 25.41 2.24 15.20
CA GLY A 139 26.82 1.91 15.35
C GLY A 139 27.38 2.49 16.65
N THR A 140 27.77 1.61 17.56
CA THR A 140 28.66 1.91 18.68
C THR A 140 30.05 2.32 18.17
N LYS A 141 30.51 3.55 18.46
CA LYS A 141 31.93 3.75 18.83
C LYS A 141 32.17 5.09 19.53
N ARG A 142 33.09 4.99 20.47
CA ARG A 142 33.44 5.91 21.56
C ARG A 142 34.37 7.05 21.13
N LYS A 143 34.19 8.19 21.81
CA LYS A 143 35.17 9.10 22.45
C LYS A 143 36.21 9.84 21.59
N GLY A 144 36.23 11.16 21.75
CA GLY A 144 37.34 12.04 21.42
C GLY A 144 36.98 13.51 21.68
N ASP A 145 37.24 13.99 22.89
CA ASP A 145 37.27 15.43 23.23
C ASP A 145 38.29 16.17 22.36
N ASN A 146 37.93 17.35 21.85
CA ASN A 146 38.82 18.50 21.96
C ASN A 146 38.03 19.81 21.89
N GLU A 147 38.37 20.66 22.85
CA GLU A 147 37.83 21.98 23.16
C GLU A 147 38.35 23.03 22.17
N GLY A 148 37.60 24.11 22.01
CA GLY A 148 37.72 25.03 20.88
C GLY A 148 38.92 25.97 20.91
N ASP A 149 39.24 26.54 19.74
CA ASP A 149 39.50 27.98 19.65
C ASP A 149 39.33 28.50 18.19
N ARG A 150 38.73 29.69 18.11
CA ARG A 150 38.91 30.79 17.13
C ARG A 150 39.01 30.55 15.60
N ALA A 151 38.07 31.20 14.89
CA ALA A 151 38.28 32.39 14.04
C ALA A 151 37.56 32.35 12.68
N GLU A 152 36.64 33.30 12.51
CA GLU A 152 36.52 34.24 11.39
C GLU A 152 36.60 33.74 9.93
N GLY A 153 35.55 34.02 9.15
CA GLY A 153 35.75 34.52 7.79
C GLY A 153 35.03 33.79 6.64
N SER A 154 34.15 34.56 6.00
CA SER A 154 33.97 34.65 4.53
C SER A 154 33.25 33.55 3.74
N LYS A 155 32.00 33.90 3.39
CA LYS A 155 31.46 34.12 2.02
C LYS A 155 31.60 33.01 0.96
N LYS A 156 30.43 32.78 0.33
CA LYS A 156 30.18 32.56 -1.12
C LYS A 156 29.98 31.10 -1.56
N LYS A 157 28.75 30.60 -1.42
CA LYS A 157 28.28 29.37 -2.05
C LYS A 157 27.92 29.65 -3.53
N LYS A 158 28.86 29.40 -4.43
CA LYS A 158 28.63 29.30 -5.88
C LYS A 158 28.55 27.81 -6.24
N LYS A 159 27.39 27.37 -6.71
CA LYS A 159 27.14 25.99 -7.16
C LYS A 159 27.58 25.86 -8.63
N LYS A 160 28.54 24.96 -8.88
CA LYS A 160 28.94 24.33 -10.16
C LYS A 160 29.78 23.10 -9.75
N LYS A 161 29.82 21.95 -10.38
CA LYS A 161 29.39 21.41 -11.67
C LYS A 161 29.58 19.87 -11.55
N VAL A 162 28.75 19.07 -12.22
CA VAL A 162 29.10 17.89 -13.07
C VAL A 162 30.30 17.03 -12.67
N VAL A 163 30.14 15.70 -12.58
CA VAL A 163 30.40 14.73 -13.68
C VAL A 163 30.07 13.29 -13.27
N GLU A 164 29.79 12.49 -14.29
CA GLU A 164 29.46 11.07 -14.33
C GLU A 164 30.59 10.16 -13.86
N THR A 165 30.25 8.99 -13.32
CA THR A 165 31.01 7.75 -13.54
C THR A 165 30.03 6.58 -13.61
N GLU A 166 29.98 6.03 -14.81
CA GLU A 166 29.52 4.71 -15.22
C GLU A 166 30.18 3.62 -14.36
N GLU A 167 29.43 2.60 -13.94
CA GLU A 167 29.99 1.25 -13.79
C GLU A 167 28.90 0.17 -13.86
N GLU A 168 29.12 -0.69 -14.83
CA GLU A 168 28.39 -1.85 -15.30
C GLU A 168 28.33 -2.96 -14.24
N SER A 169 27.16 -3.52 -13.96
CA SER A 169 27.08 -4.84 -13.30
C SER A 169 25.86 -5.62 -13.77
N THR A 170 26.07 -6.32 -14.87
CA THR A 170 25.22 -7.33 -15.46
C THR A 170 25.29 -8.59 -14.59
N MET A 171 24.35 -8.83 -13.67
CA MET A 171 24.16 -10.16 -13.09
C MET A 171 22.68 -10.55 -12.93
N ARG A 172 22.26 -11.40 -13.88
CA ARG A 172 21.42 -12.60 -13.74
C ARG A 172 20.03 -12.44 -13.12
N ILE A 173 19.04 -12.35 -14.02
CA ILE A 173 17.63 -12.63 -13.75
C ILE A 173 17.48 -14.16 -13.66
N GLU A 174 17.36 -14.71 -12.44
CA GLU A 174 16.83 -16.05 -12.26
C GLU A 174 15.29 -16.00 -12.35
N LYS A 175 14.77 -16.62 -13.39
CA LYS A 175 13.34 -16.93 -13.55
C LYS A 175 12.97 -18.02 -12.54
N PHE A 176 12.14 -17.69 -11.57
CA PHE A 176 11.37 -18.73 -10.88
C PHE A 176 10.13 -19.07 -11.72
N VAL A 177 10.22 -20.19 -12.41
CA VAL A 177 9.09 -20.91 -12.99
C VAL A 177 8.56 -21.81 -11.89
N PHE A 178 7.32 -21.58 -11.43
CA PHE A 178 6.59 -22.58 -10.66
C PHE A 178 5.92 -23.53 -11.66
N LEU A 179 6.46 -24.74 -11.77
CA LEU A 179 5.69 -25.92 -12.12
C LEU A 179 5.05 -26.46 -10.83
N ASN A 180 3.73 -26.46 -10.78
CA ASN A 180 2.90 -27.68 -10.68
C ASN A 180 1.44 -27.29 -10.87
#